data_AF-A0A7C3WQV6-F1
#
_entry.id   AF-A0A7C3WQV6-F1
#
_cell.length_a   1.000
_cell.length_b   1.000
_cell.length_c   1.000
_cell.angle_alpha   90.00
_cell.angle_beta   90.00
_cell.angle_gamma   90.00
#
_symmetry.space_group_name_H-M   'P 1'
#
loop_
_entity.id
_entity.type
_entity.pdbx_description
1 polymer ?
#
loop_
_entity_poly.entity_id
_entity_poly.type
_entity_poly.pdbx_seq_one_letter_code
_entity_poly.pdbx_strand_id
1 'polypeptide(L)'
;LTQYTGNCARPGGGLFVLEKPGQSMDCRSVTTGKLPVGSYQFADVSYDGRRILFSYSSVDRTPPNREVHLDKHFHLYEIQSDGTGLRQLTSGPYDDFAGRYLPDGRIVFVSTRRGGFHRCGQGPCPVHTLALCEADGSNPRIISYHETHEWDPAVLGDGRLIYTRWDYVDRNAVFYQQLWTVRPDGTDVRIFYGYNTFNPVGIGEAQAVPGSHRVMATAAAHHAMTAGSVILVDVRRGVDGPGPIERLTPDALFPESEMPVIRGDGRPIWHNPVGVISPPPAMEDHRRWPGACYKSPWPISETYFLAAYSFDRLIGEPDPCPANMFGLYWVDRFGNKELLYRDLNISSLWPVPLRPRPRPPVIPSQVAAGNASSSGSSGQAGGVVCCPPSRAEGTTSGGRFPISFSDAPSDPQARGNDPAELAHLAARREGVFFLQDVYRSWPALPAGVKISRLRVVQVLPKSTWHINQPTVGLPNASPGRQVLGTVPVESDGSALFCAPAGLPLAFQALDELDQAVQTMRSITYLQPGEVVSCVGCHEPRDRAPEAASARMPLALRREPSRIQPGPDGSKPFSYPLLV
;
A
#
# COMPACT_ATOMS: atom_id res chain seq x y z
N LEU A 1 -2.07 -1.96 -15.94
CA LEU A 1 -1.72 -2.01 -14.51
C LEU A 1 -2.69 -1.18 -13.71
N THR A 2 -2.78 -1.49 -12.42
CA THR A 2 -3.50 -0.75 -11.36
C THR A 2 -2.89 0.63 -11.05
N GLN A 3 -2.02 1.13 -11.93
CA GLN A 3 -1.30 2.38 -11.72
C GLN A 3 -2.18 3.53 -12.21
N TYR A 4 -2.79 4.21 -11.24
CA TYR A 4 -3.59 5.39 -11.48
C TYR A 4 -2.68 6.62 -11.42
N THR A 5 -2.43 7.23 -12.58
CA THR A 5 -1.64 8.46 -12.67
C THR A 5 -2.40 9.48 -13.51
N GLY A 6 -2.41 10.74 -13.08
CA GLY A 6 -3.07 11.81 -13.80
C GLY A 6 -2.53 11.99 -15.23
N ASN A 7 -1.23 11.74 -15.44
CA ASN A 7 -0.61 11.75 -16.77
C ASN A 7 -1.14 10.66 -17.74
N CYS A 8 -1.82 9.64 -17.22
CA CYS A 8 -2.47 8.57 -17.98
C CYS A 8 -4.00 8.70 -17.98
N ALA A 9 -4.55 9.72 -17.31
CA ALA A 9 -5.98 9.95 -17.20
C ALA A 9 -6.59 10.24 -18.57
N ARG A 10 -7.82 9.77 -18.77
CA ARG A 10 -8.58 9.95 -20.00
C ARG A 10 -9.84 10.76 -19.71
N PRO A 11 -10.22 11.71 -20.58
CA PRO A 11 -11.45 12.47 -20.41
C PRO A 11 -12.67 11.54 -20.48
N GLY A 12 -13.67 11.82 -19.64
CA GLY A 12 -14.96 11.14 -19.65
C GLY A 12 -15.38 10.64 -18.27
N GLY A 13 -16.62 10.19 -18.20
CA GLY A 13 -17.25 9.72 -16.97
C GLY A 13 -17.82 10.85 -16.11
N GLY A 14 -18.08 10.52 -14.85
CA GLY A 14 -18.71 11.41 -13.89
C GLY A 14 -19.08 10.66 -12.61
N LEU A 15 -19.72 11.37 -11.69
CA LEU A 15 -20.28 10.78 -10.48
C LEU A 15 -21.80 10.79 -10.61
N PHE A 16 -22.41 9.62 -10.47
CA PHE A 16 -23.83 9.41 -10.74
C PHE A 16 -24.53 8.75 -9.56
N VAL A 17 -25.77 9.16 -9.32
CA VAL A 17 -26.69 8.51 -8.37
C VAL A 17 -27.71 7.71 -9.17
N LEU A 18 -27.87 6.44 -8.80
CA LEU A 18 -28.91 5.57 -9.34
C LEU A 18 -30.13 5.67 -8.43
N GLU A 19 -31.23 6.23 -8.93
CA GLU A 19 -32.44 6.46 -8.12
C GLU A 19 -33.26 5.16 -7.94
N LYS A 20 -33.23 4.26 -8.93
CA LYS A 20 -33.95 2.98 -8.93
C LYS A 20 -33.11 1.84 -9.51
N PRO A 21 -31.95 1.52 -8.91
CA PRO A 21 -31.02 0.52 -9.45
C PRO A 21 -31.73 -0.84 -9.61
N GLY A 22 -31.55 -1.48 -10.78
CA GLY A 22 -32.20 -2.75 -11.14
C GLY A 22 -33.65 -2.64 -11.61
N GLN A 23 -34.27 -1.45 -11.52
CA GLN A 23 -35.62 -1.19 -12.04
C GLN A 23 -35.61 -0.16 -13.18
N SER A 24 -34.65 0.76 -13.18
CA SER A 24 -34.43 1.73 -14.25
C SER A 24 -32.93 1.89 -14.52
N MET A 25 -32.59 2.17 -15.78
CA MET A 25 -31.26 2.62 -16.19
C MET A 25 -31.10 4.14 -16.05
N ASP A 26 -32.10 4.86 -15.53
CA ASP A 26 -31.99 6.29 -15.28
C ASP A 26 -30.98 6.57 -14.15
N CYS A 27 -30.13 7.57 -14.38
CA CYS A 27 -29.19 8.05 -13.38
C CYS A 27 -29.14 9.58 -13.38
N ARG A 28 -28.77 10.14 -12.25
CA ARG A 28 -28.58 11.58 -12.08
C ARG A 28 -27.11 11.87 -11.83
N SER A 29 -26.50 12.66 -12.70
CA SER A 29 -25.15 13.17 -12.45
C SER A 29 -25.15 14.20 -11.33
N VAL A 30 -24.20 14.09 -10.39
CA VAL A 30 -23.99 15.11 -9.35
C VAL A 30 -22.88 16.10 -9.71
N THR A 31 -22.10 15.85 -10.78
CA THR A 31 -20.96 16.69 -11.20
C THR A 31 -21.18 17.48 -12.50
N THR A 32 -22.30 17.23 -13.22
CA THR A 32 -22.58 17.92 -14.49
C THR A 32 -22.56 19.43 -14.34
N GLY A 33 -21.78 20.10 -15.20
CA GLY A 33 -21.67 21.57 -15.23
C GLY A 33 -20.88 22.17 -14.06
N LYS A 34 -20.25 21.36 -13.20
CA LYS A 34 -19.52 21.83 -12.00
C LYS A 34 -18.00 21.70 -12.11
N LEU A 35 -17.54 20.76 -12.93
CA LEU A 35 -16.12 20.54 -13.22
C LEU A 35 -15.90 20.55 -14.74
N PRO A 36 -14.71 20.96 -15.22
CA PRO A 36 -14.37 20.84 -16.63
C PRO A 36 -14.30 19.36 -17.04
N VAL A 37 -14.12 19.12 -18.35
CA VAL A 37 -13.85 17.77 -18.86
C VAL A 37 -12.63 17.19 -18.13
N GLY A 38 -12.75 15.94 -17.71
CA GLY A 38 -11.71 15.29 -16.93
C GLY A 38 -12.02 13.83 -16.67
N SER A 39 -11.28 13.24 -15.73
CA SER A 39 -11.39 11.85 -15.32
C SER A 39 -11.78 11.76 -13.85
N TYR A 40 -12.67 10.82 -13.53
CA TYR A 40 -13.22 10.63 -12.18
C TYR A 40 -12.85 9.24 -11.68
N GLN A 41 -12.44 9.14 -10.42
CA GLN A 41 -12.06 7.86 -9.80
C GLN A 41 -12.47 7.78 -8.34
N PHE A 42 -12.74 6.55 -7.87
CA PHE A 42 -12.91 6.17 -6.46
C PHE A 42 -13.86 7.05 -5.65
N ALA A 43 -15.15 6.74 -5.66
CA ALA A 43 -16.10 7.34 -4.73
C ALA A 43 -16.02 6.70 -3.32
N ASP A 44 -16.23 7.50 -2.28
CA ASP A 44 -16.57 7.05 -0.92
C ASP A 44 -17.71 7.92 -0.37
N VAL A 45 -18.56 7.33 0.46
CA VAL A 45 -19.72 8.01 1.06
C VAL A 45 -19.47 8.20 2.56
N SER A 46 -19.71 9.42 3.04
CA SER A 46 -19.58 9.77 4.46
C SER A 46 -20.49 8.90 5.34
N TYR A 47 -20.12 8.71 6.60
CA TYR A 47 -20.87 7.83 7.51
C TYR A 47 -22.33 8.21 7.71
N ASP A 48 -22.69 9.49 7.54
CA ASP A 48 -24.06 9.99 7.59
C ASP A 48 -24.81 9.90 6.25
N GLY A 49 -24.15 9.45 5.18
CA GLY A 49 -24.74 9.29 3.85
C GLY A 49 -24.96 10.57 3.07
N ARG A 50 -24.40 11.71 3.50
CA ARG A 50 -24.72 13.04 2.93
C ARG A 50 -23.65 13.61 2.01
N ARG A 51 -22.40 13.19 2.16
CA ARG A 51 -21.25 13.68 1.39
C ARG A 51 -20.61 12.55 0.60
N ILE A 52 -20.10 12.91 -0.56
CA ILE A 52 -19.39 12.00 -1.46
C ILE A 52 -17.98 12.57 -1.69
N LEU A 53 -16.98 11.78 -1.31
CA LEU A 53 -15.57 12.01 -1.59
C LEU A 53 -15.23 11.30 -2.90
N PHE A 54 -14.49 11.97 -3.78
CA PHE A 54 -14.04 11.38 -5.05
C PHE A 54 -12.71 11.99 -5.50
N SER A 55 -12.08 11.36 -6.47
CA SER A 55 -10.82 11.81 -7.07
C SER A 55 -11.09 12.33 -8.48
N TYR A 56 -10.50 13.46 -8.85
CA TYR A 56 -10.69 14.07 -10.17
C TYR A 56 -9.41 14.66 -10.72
N SER A 57 -9.22 14.50 -12.03
CA SER A 57 -8.15 15.16 -12.79
C SER A 57 -8.73 15.83 -14.03
N SER A 58 -8.44 17.12 -14.21
CA SER A 58 -8.86 17.86 -15.41
C SER A 58 -7.99 17.46 -16.60
N VAL A 59 -8.60 16.81 -17.59
CA VAL A 59 -7.95 16.36 -18.83
C VAL A 59 -8.93 16.52 -19.98
N ASP A 60 -8.47 17.10 -21.08
CA ASP A 60 -9.29 17.42 -22.25
C ASP A 60 -9.14 16.39 -23.39
N ARG A 61 -8.08 15.58 -23.36
CA ARG A 61 -7.79 14.55 -24.36
C ARG A 61 -7.05 13.36 -23.77
N THR A 62 -7.20 12.21 -24.41
CA THR A 62 -6.43 11.01 -24.09
C THR A 62 -4.95 11.26 -24.39
N PRO A 63 -4.03 11.00 -23.44
CA PRO A 63 -2.59 11.14 -23.68
C PRO A 63 -2.11 10.13 -24.73
N PRO A 64 -1.22 10.52 -25.65
CA PRO A 64 -0.67 9.60 -26.65
C PRO A 64 0.29 8.57 -26.05
N ASN A 65 0.93 8.91 -24.92
CA ASN A 65 1.78 8.02 -24.13
C ASN A 65 1.91 8.57 -22.68
N ARG A 66 2.63 7.85 -21.81
CA ARG A 66 2.76 8.17 -20.39
C ARG A 66 3.68 9.38 -20.07
N GLU A 67 4.30 10.01 -21.07
CA GLU A 67 5.31 11.06 -20.91
C GLU A 67 4.83 12.47 -21.29
N VAL A 68 3.65 12.62 -21.90
CA VAL A 68 3.21 13.93 -22.45
C VAL A 68 2.47 14.81 -21.42
N HIS A 69 1.65 14.22 -20.55
CA HIS A 69 0.78 14.94 -19.61
C HIS A 69 1.31 14.93 -18.17
N LEU A 70 2.62 15.11 -17.97
CA LEU A 70 3.25 14.99 -16.64
C LEU A 70 2.77 16.03 -15.61
N ASP A 71 2.12 17.10 -16.06
CA ASP A 71 1.48 18.12 -15.23
C ASP A 71 0.09 17.71 -14.70
N LYS A 72 -0.46 16.60 -15.19
CA LYS A 72 -1.80 16.13 -14.81
C LYS A 72 -1.72 15.24 -13.58
N HIS A 73 -2.51 15.59 -12.58
CA HIS A 73 -2.63 14.87 -11.32
C HIS A 73 -4.10 14.68 -10.95
N PHE A 74 -4.40 13.61 -10.23
CA PHE A 74 -5.66 13.47 -9.50
C PHE A 74 -5.61 14.27 -8.20
N HIS A 75 -6.74 14.88 -7.84
CA HIS A 75 -6.94 15.52 -6.53
C HIS A 75 -8.26 15.08 -5.91
N LEU A 76 -8.36 15.22 -4.59
CA LEU A 76 -9.57 14.88 -3.85
C LEU A 76 -10.58 16.03 -3.89
N TYR A 77 -11.84 15.67 -4.07
CA TYR A 77 -12.99 16.56 -4.06
C TYR A 77 -14.11 15.97 -3.19
N GLU A 78 -14.90 16.85 -2.59
CA GLU A 78 -16.08 16.50 -1.82
C GLU A 78 -17.30 17.23 -2.39
N ILE A 79 -18.44 16.57 -2.43
CA ILE A 79 -19.72 17.14 -2.87
C ILE A 79 -20.86 16.58 -2.01
N GLN A 80 -21.93 17.35 -1.83
CA GLN A 80 -23.15 16.85 -1.19
C GLN A 80 -23.87 15.86 -2.12
N SER A 81 -24.63 14.94 -1.54
CA SER A 81 -25.40 13.91 -2.26
C SER A 81 -26.50 14.49 -3.17
N ASP A 82 -26.97 15.70 -2.87
CA ASP A 82 -27.88 16.47 -3.72
C ASP A 82 -27.17 17.18 -4.89
N GLY A 83 -25.84 17.15 -4.92
CA GLY A 83 -24.98 17.79 -5.91
C GLY A 83 -24.55 19.20 -5.54
N THR A 84 -24.92 19.75 -4.39
CA THR A 84 -24.48 21.08 -3.94
C THR A 84 -23.11 21.03 -3.25
N GLY A 85 -22.52 22.21 -2.98
CA GLY A 85 -21.35 22.31 -2.10
C GLY A 85 -20.08 21.62 -2.60
N LEU A 86 -19.85 21.56 -3.92
CA LEU A 86 -18.62 21.00 -4.48
C LEU A 86 -17.39 21.76 -3.96
N ARG A 87 -16.40 21.03 -3.43
CA ARG A 87 -15.17 21.57 -2.87
C ARG A 87 -13.97 20.72 -3.27
N GLN A 88 -12.89 21.37 -3.70
CA GLN A 88 -11.58 20.73 -3.86
C GLN A 88 -10.88 20.67 -2.50
N LEU A 89 -10.36 19.50 -2.13
CA LEU A 89 -9.69 19.25 -0.84
C LEU A 89 -8.18 19.29 -0.96
N THR A 90 -7.61 18.76 -2.05
CA THR A 90 -6.17 18.72 -2.26
C THR A 90 -5.75 19.40 -3.55
N SER A 91 -4.49 19.83 -3.62
CA SER A 91 -3.88 20.47 -4.78
C SER A 91 -2.36 20.28 -4.75
N GLY A 92 -1.70 20.58 -5.87
CA GLY A 92 -0.24 20.55 -6.00
C GLY A 92 0.25 19.54 -7.04
N PRO A 93 1.57 19.30 -7.11
CA PRO A 93 2.17 18.44 -8.13
C PRO A 93 2.15 16.95 -7.72
N TYR A 94 1.07 16.50 -7.08
CA TYR A 94 0.92 15.14 -6.56
C TYR A 94 -0.41 14.56 -6.99
N ASP A 95 -0.40 13.30 -7.40
CA ASP A 95 -1.61 12.51 -7.49
C ASP A 95 -2.08 12.20 -6.07
N ASP A 96 -3.32 12.56 -5.76
CA ASP A 96 -4.04 12.27 -4.53
C ASP A 96 -5.41 11.65 -4.92
N PHE A 97 -5.61 10.36 -4.64
CA PHE A 97 -6.83 9.62 -5.02
C PHE A 97 -7.18 8.50 -4.02
N ALA A 98 -8.29 7.80 -4.29
CA ALA A 98 -8.81 6.70 -3.46
C ALA A 98 -9.01 7.12 -1.99
N GLY A 99 -9.51 8.34 -1.78
CA GLY A 99 -9.78 8.87 -0.47
C GLY A 99 -10.84 8.07 0.31
N ARG A 100 -10.68 8.00 1.64
CA ARG A 100 -11.61 7.38 2.58
C ARG A 100 -11.84 8.26 3.79
N TYR A 101 -13.09 8.37 4.21
CA TYR A 101 -13.45 9.02 5.46
C TYR A 101 -12.99 8.18 6.67
N LEU A 102 -12.20 8.76 7.55
CA LEU A 102 -11.85 8.17 8.84
C LEU A 102 -12.95 8.45 9.88
N PRO A 103 -13.11 7.59 10.90
CA PRO A 103 -14.15 7.75 11.91
C PRO A 103 -13.99 9.02 12.77
N ASP A 104 -12.80 9.61 12.82
CA ASP A 104 -12.51 10.88 13.50
C ASP A 104 -12.73 12.13 12.62
N GLY A 105 -13.14 11.94 11.37
CA GLY A 105 -13.42 13.01 10.41
C GLY A 105 -12.24 13.37 9.49
N ARG A 106 -11.02 12.88 9.76
CA ARG A 106 -9.89 13.03 8.83
C ARG A 106 -10.09 12.20 7.57
N ILE A 107 -9.21 12.39 6.58
CA ILE A 107 -9.27 11.68 5.30
C ILE A 107 -7.93 11.01 5.03
N VAL A 108 -7.94 9.69 4.85
CA VAL A 108 -6.79 8.94 4.34
C VAL A 108 -6.93 8.75 2.83
N PHE A 109 -5.83 8.79 2.10
CA PHE A 109 -5.80 8.67 0.64
C PHE A 109 -4.46 8.13 0.15
N VAL A 110 -4.42 7.74 -1.13
CA VAL A 110 -3.20 7.34 -1.82
C VAL A 110 -2.58 8.56 -2.46
N SER A 111 -1.26 8.74 -2.30
CA SER A 111 -0.54 9.92 -2.76
C SER A 111 0.85 9.63 -3.33
N THR A 112 1.30 10.41 -4.31
CA THR A 112 2.70 10.43 -4.78
C THR A 112 3.63 11.32 -3.96
N ARG A 113 3.12 11.99 -2.92
CA ARG A 113 3.86 12.95 -2.08
C ARG A 113 5.08 12.40 -1.37
N ARG A 114 5.15 11.07 -1.17
CA ARG A 114 6.35 10.39 -0.65
C ARG A 114 7.53 10.49 -1.62
N GLY A 115 7.22 10.64 -2.92
CA GLY A 115 8.16 10.77 -4.03
C GLY A 115 8.62 9.43 -4.57
N GLY A 116 9.70 9.46 -5.35
CA GLY A 116 10.40 8.28 -5.90
C GLY A 116 9.60 7.47 -6.90
N PHE A 117 10.25 6.44 -7.42
CA PHE A 117 9.78 5.69 -8.57
C PHE A 117 9.77 4.20 -8.30
N HIS A 118 8.84 3.55 -8.96
CA HIS A 118 8.66 2.13 -8.88
C HIS A 118 9.86 1.38 -9.47
N ARG A 119 10.10 0.17 -8.93
CA ARG A 119 11.28 -0.63 -9.29
C ARG A 119 11.19 -1.20 -10.70
N CYS A 120 10.00 -1.58 -11.15
CA CYS A 120 9.79 -2.21 -12.45
C CYS A 120 8.96 -1.35 -13.42
N GLY A 121 8.93 -1.77 -14.68
CA GLY A 121 8.19 -1.12 -15.76
C GLY A 121 8.99 -0.06 -16.53
N GLN A 122 8.43 0.34 -17.67
CA GLN A 122 8.88 1.50 -18.43
C GLN A 122 8.21 2.74 -17.82
N GLY A 123 9.01 3.60 -17.21
CA GLY A 123 8.54 4.78 -16.49
C GLY A 123 7.92 5.85 -17.42
N PRO A 124 7.48 6.99 -16.87
CA PRO A 124 7.51 7.33 -15.45
C PRO A 124 6.48 6.52 -14.65
N CYS A 125 6.91 5.96 -13.51
CA CYS A 125 6.06 5.19 -12.61
C CYS A 125 6.27 5.70 -11.18
N PRO A 126 5.63 6.82 -10.79
CA PRO A 126 5.79 7.38 -9.45
C PRO A 126 5.19 6.42 -8.40
N VAL A 127 5.83 6.36 -7.23
CA VAL A 127 5.37 5.52 -6.13
C VAL A 127 4.18 6.18 -5.43
N HIS A 128 3.19 5.36 -5.12
CA HIS A 128 1.94 5.75 -4.51
C HIS A 128 1.86 5.11 -3.12
N THR A 129 1.69 5.91 -2.07
CA THR A 129 1.66 5.46 -0.68
C THR A 129 0.57 6.17 0.10
N LEU A 130 0.26 5.68 1.30
CA LEU A 130 -0.76 6.30 2.13
C LEU A 130 -0.35 7.69 2.66
N ALA A 131 -1.31 8.61 2.59
CA ALA A 131 -1.25 9.96 3.12
C ALA A 131 -2.56 10.31 3.88
N LEU A 132 -2.48 11.33 4.72
CA LEU A 132 -3.54 11.75 5.63
C LEU A 132 -3.68 13.27 5.59
N CYS A 133 -4.90 13.79 5.61
CA CYS A 133 -5.21 15.20 5.78
C CYS A 133 -6.36 15.39 6.77
N GLU A 134 -6.54 16.63 7.22
CA GLU A 134 -7.69 17.02 8.02
C GLU A 134 -8.99 16.98 7.19
N ALA A 135 -10.15 17.03 7.84
CA ALA A 135 -11.46 16.93 7.18
C ALA A 135 -11.67 17.99 6.07
N ASP A 136 -11.01 19.13 6.20
CA ASP A 136 -11.06 20.21 5.23
C ASP A 136 -10.05 20.07 4.08
N GLY A 137 -9.21 19.03 4.09
CA GLY A 137 -8.13 18.83 3.12
C GLY A 137 -6.80 19.46 3.53
N SER A 138 -6.76 20.23 4.62
CA SER A 138 -5.54 20.88 5.09
C SER A 138 -4.54 19.89 5.71
N ASN A 139 -3.29 20.33 5.83
CA ASN A 139 -2.18 19.56 6.40
C ASN A 139 -1.98 18.14 5.81
N PRO A 140 -1.97 17.97 4.47
CA PRO A 140 -1.71 16.69 3.85
C PRO A 140 -0.27 16.23 4.14
N ARG A 141 -0.13 15.03 4.71
CA ARG A 141 1.15 14.44 5.08
C ARG A 141 1.20 12.95 4.76
N ILE A 142 2.37 12.45 4.43
CA ILE A 142 2.58 11.01 4.25
C ILE A 142 2.51 10.30 5.61
N ILE A 143 1.89 9.12 5.62
CA ILE A 143 1.85 8.22 6.79
C ILE A 143 2.49 6.87 6.48
N SER A 144 2.95 6.67 5.25
CA SER A 144 3.71 5.50 4.82
C SER A 144 5.02 5.90 4.19
N TYR A 145 6.06 5.14 4.50
CA TYR A 145 7.42 5.31 3.98
C TYR A 145 7.86 4.14 3.10
N HIS A 146 6.89 3.33 2.64
CA HIS A 146 7.16 2.19 1.77
C HIS A 146 7.81 2.64 0.46
N GLU A 147 8.67 1.80 -0.11
CA GLU A 147 9.49 2.16 -1.29
C GLU A 147 8.84 1.80 -2.64
N THR A 148 7.76 1.02 -2.62
CA THR A 148 6.90 0.70 -3.78
C THR A 148 5.44 1.06 -3.46
N HIS A 149 4.49 0.55 -4.26
CA HIS A 149 3.09 0.95 -4.21
C HIS A 149 2.27 0.38 -3.05
N GLU A 150 1.31 1.19 -2.61
CA GLU A 150 0.19 0.85 -1.76
C GLU A 150 -1.11 1.35 -2.41
N TRP A 151 -2.16 0.54 -2.39
CA TRP A 151 -3.40 0.77 -3.14
C TRP A 151 -4.66 0.48 -2.33
N ASP A 152 -5.76 1.06 -2.80
CA ASP A 152 -7.14 0.74 -2.41
C ASP A 152 -7.37 0.68 -0.89
N PRO A 153 -7.05 1.74 -0.12
CA PRO A 153 -7.30 1.73 1.31
C PRO A 153 -8.79 1.61 1.62
N ALA A 154 -9.11 0.94 2.72
CA ALA A 154 -10.44 0.90 3.33
C ALA A 154 -10.35 0.88 4.85
N VAL A 155 -11.41 1.34 5.52
CA VAL A 155 -11.50 1.33 6.99
C VAL A 155 -12.11 0.01 7.45
N LEU A 156 -11.41 -0.70 8.32
CA LEU A 156 -11.88 -1.93 8.94
C LEU A 156 -12.90 -1.66 10.06
N GLY A 157 -13.67 -2.69 10.42
CA GLY A 157 -14.66 -2.61 11.50
C GLY A 157 -14.06 -2.29 12.88
N ASP A 158 -12.76 -2.52 13.06
CA ASP A 158 -12.00 -2.18 14.27
C ASP A 158 -11.36 -0.78 14.23
N GLY A 159 -11.57 -0.02 13.15
CA GLY A 159 -11.03 1.32 12.95
C GLY A 159 -9.62 1.38 12.36
N ARG A 160 -8.93 0.23 12.17
CA ARG A 160 -7.67 0.19 11.41
C ARG A 160 -7.93 0.38 9.93
N LEU A 161 -6.87 0.62 9.18
CA LEU A 161 -6.91 0.64 7.73
C LEU A 161 -6.43 -0.70 7.18
N ILE A 162 -7.04 -1.14 6.08
CA ILE A 162 -6.56 -2.23 5.23
C ILE A 162 -6.25 -1.69 3.84
N TYR A 163 -5.23 -2.21 3.18
CA TYR A 163 -4.79 -1.79 1.85
C TYR A 163 -3.95 -2.89 1.21
N THR A 164 -3.76 -2.80 -0.11
CA THR A 164 -2.85 -3.68 -0.84
C THR A 164 -1.47 -3.05 -0.89
N ARG A 165 -0.43 -3.81 -0.57
CA ARG A 165 0.97 -3.37 -0.70
C ARG A 165 1.74 -4.31 -1.60
N TRP A 166 2.58 -3.72 -2.44
CA TRP A 166 3.51 -4.43 -3.30
C TRP A 166 4.84 -4.68 -2.57
N ASP A 167 4.98 -5.78 -1.85
CA ASP A 167 6.13 -6.04 -0.99
C ASP A 167 7.02 -7.17 -1.51
N TYR A 168 7.85 -6.86 -2.50
CA TYR A 168 8.78 -7.83 -3.10
C TYR A 168 10.25 -7.44 -2.93
N VAL A 169 10.62 -6.90 -1.78
CA VAL A 169 12.04 -6.72 -1.42
C VAL A 169 12.73 -8.08 -1.34
N ASP A 170 13.73 -8.29 -2.20
CA ASP A 170 14.40 -9.59 -2.39
C ASP A 170 13.45 -10.73 -2.76
N ARG A 171 12.34 -10.46 -3.46
CA ARG A 171 11.35 -11.47 -3.84
C ARG A 171 10.94 -11.34 -5.30
N ASN A 172 10.21 -12.34 -5.79
CA ASN A 172 9.62 -12.32 -7.13
C ASN A 172 8.62 -11.16 -7.24
N ALA A 173 8.77 -10.27 -8.21
CA ALA A 173 7.92 -9.07 -8.33
C ALA A 173 6.43 -9.34 -8.58
N VAL A 174 6.06 -10.56 -8.98
CA VAL A 174 4.70 -10.88 -9.44
C VAL A 174 3.71 -11.08 -8.28
N PHE A 175 4.06 -11.86 -7.25
CA PHE A 175 3.08 -12.44 -6.30
C PHE A 175 2.78 -11.64 -5.03
N TYR A 176 3.65 -10.71 -4.64
CA TYR A 176 3.57 -10.08 -3.31
C TYR A 176 2.80 -8.76 -3.37
N GLN A 177 1.62 -8.78 -3.99
CA GLN A 177 0.63 -7.70 -3.97
C GLN A 177 -0.54 -8.09 -3.07
N GLN A 178 -0.33 -7.98 -1.76
CA GLN A 178 -1.17 -8.66 -0.78
C GLN A 178 -1.66 -7.68 0.28
N LEU A 179 -2.45 -8.15 1.25
CA LEU A 179 -3.19 -7.28 2.16
C LEU A 179 -2.37 -6.93 3.40
N TRP A 180 -2.36 -5.64 3.73
CA TRP A 180 -1.68 -5.06 4.88
C TRP A 180 -2.64 -4.20 5.68
N THR A 181 -2.31 -3.98 6.95
CA THR A 181 -3.02 -3.11 7.87
C THR A 181 -2.08 -2.08 8.48
N VAL A 182 -2.66 -0.95 8.87
CA VAL A 182 -1.98 0.14 9.58
C VAL A 182 -2.99 0.87 10.45
N ARG A 183 -2.54 1.51 11.53
CA ARG A 183 -3.37 2.45 12.29
C ARG A 183 -3.59 3.73 11.47
N PRO A 184 -4.69 4.48 11.68
CA PRO A 184 -4.99 5.68 10.89
C PRO A 184 -3.91 6.78 10.92
N ASP A 185 -3.03 6.79 11.91
CA ASP A 185 -1.91 7.73 12.05
C ASP A 185 -0.60 7.24 11.38
N GLY A 186 -0.60 6.06 10.77
CA GLY A 186 0.58 5.47 10.12
C GLY A 186 1.44 4.57 11.00
N THR A 187 1.06 4.35 12.26
CA THR A 187 1.75 3.43 13.19
C THR A 187 1.26 1.99 13.05
N ASP A 188 2.02 1.04 13.57
CA ASP A 188 1.71 -0.40 13.65
C ASP A 188 1.35 -1.02 12.29
N VAL A 189 2.24 -0.83 11.31
CA VAL A 189 2.13 -1.47 10.00
C VAL A 189 2.33 -2.96 10.12
N ARG A 190 1.34 -3.75 9.68
CA ARG A 190 1.37 -5.21 9.77
C ARG A 190 0.79 -5.83 8.52
N ILE A 191 1.42 -6.90 8.02
CA ILE A 191 0.76 -7.77 7.04
C ILE A 191 -0.52 -8.35 7.65
N PHE A 192 -1.59 -8.36 6.85
CA PHE A 192 -2.89 -8.92 7.19
C PHE A 192 -3.01 -10.35 6.63
N TYR A 193 -2.67 -10.52 5.35
CA TYR A 193 -2.76 -11.79 4.65
C TYR A 193 -1.82 -11.83 3.45
N GLY A 194 -1.24 -13.00 3.15
CA GLY A 194 -0.65 -13.34 1.86
C GLY A 194 0.86 -13.19 1.75
N TYR A 195 1.61 -13.15 2.86
CA TYR A 195 3.07 -13.00 2.83
C TYR A 195 3.79 -14.08 2.02
N ASN A 196 3.20 -15.27 1.93
CA ASN A 196 3.68 -16.44 1.22
C ASN A 196 2.53 -17.13 0.44
N THR A 197 1.67 -16.32 -0.18
CA THR A 197 0.59 -16.79 -1.07
C THR A 197 0.96 -16.52 -2.52
N PHE A 198 0.86 -17.56 -3.37
CA PHE A 198 1.15 -17.47 -4.81
C PHE A 198 -0.11 -17.52 -5.69
N ASN A 199 -1.25 -17.95 -5.13
CA ASN A 199 -2.53 -17.99 -5.82
C ASN A 199 -3.63 -17.44 -4.89
N PRO A 200 -4.30 -16.32 -5.24
CA PRO A 200 -4.14 -15.52 -6.46
C PRO A 200 -2.81 -14.73 -6.49
N VAL A 201 -2.45 -14.26 -7.69
CA VAL A 201 -1.23 -13.45 -7.93
C VAL A 201 -1.24 -12.13 -7.14
N GLY A 202 -2.40 -11.48 -7.07
CA GLY A 202 -2.59 -10.28 -6.26
C GLY A 202 -3.98 -10.21 -5.67
N ILE A 203 -4.11 -9.45 -4.59
CA ILE A 203 -5.39 -9.18 -3.93
C ILE A 203 -5.51 -7.67 -3.73
N GLY A 204 -6.61 -7.11 -4.23
CA GLY A 204 -6.91 -5.67 -4.25
C GLY A 204 -8.30 -5.35 -3.74
N GLU A 205 -8.60 -4.05 -3.58
CA GLU A 205 -9.95 -3.55 -3.27
C GLU A 205 -10.61 -4.21 -2.04
N ALA A 206 -9.82 -4.48 -1.02
CA ALA A 206 -10.30 -5.06 0.23
C ALA A 206 -11.30 -4.14 0.95
N GLN A 207 -12.40 -4.70 1.42
CA GLN A 207 -13.45 -4.02 2.19
C GLN A 207 -13.86 -4.87 3.39
N ALA A 208 -14.09 -4.23 4.54
CA ALA A 208 -14.66 -4.91 5.70
C ALA A 208 -16.09 -5.36 5.40
N VAL A 209 -16.43 -6.58 5.82
CA VAL A 209 -17.81 -7.07 5.72
C VAL A 209 -18.59 -6.64 6.96
N PRO A 210 -19.73 -5.93 6.81
CA PRO A 210 -20.54 -5.50 7.95
C PRO A 210 -20.92 -6.66 8.89
N GLY A 211 -20.67 -6.49 10.18
CA GLY A 211 -21.01 -7.50 11.21
C GLY A 211 -20.12 -8.75 11.20
N SER A 212 -19.00 -8.74 10.46
CA SER A 212 -18.07 -9.87 10.35
C SER A 212 -16.63 -9.45 10.65
N HIS A 213 -15.80 -10.46 10.95
CA HIS A 213 -14.34 -10.33 11.06
C HIS A 213 -13.62 -10.57 9.73
N ARG A 214 -14.37 -10.88 8.67
CA ARG A 214 -13.85 -11.18 7.34
C ARG A 214 -13.78 -9.93 6.48
N VAL A 215 -12.91 -10.02 5.47
CA VAL A 215 -12.73 -8.98 4.46
C VAL A 215 -13.11 -9.57 3.11
N MET A 216 -13.86 -8.80 2.32
CA MET A 216 -14.12 -9.13 0.92
C MET A 216 -13.10 -8.40 0.04
N ALA A 217 -12.57 -9.04 -0.99
CA ALA A 217 -11.54 -8.46 -1.85
C ALA A 217 -11.63 -8.99 -3.29
N THR A 218 -10.91 -8.34 -4.20
CA THR A 218 -10.73 -8.78 -5.59
C THR A 218 -9.44 -9.57 -5.71
N ALA A 219 -9.52 -10.86 -6.04
CA ALA A 219 -8.39 -11.67 -6.50
C ALA A 219 -8.06 -11.30 -7.94
N ALA A 220 -6.95 -10.60 -8.15
CA ALA A 220 -6.60 -9.92 -9.40
C ALA A 220 -5.26 -10.39 -9.98
N ALA A 221 -5.01 -9.98 -11.23
CA ALA A 221 -3.74 -10.17 -11.91
C ALA A 221 -2.73 -9.08 -11.53
N HIS A 222 -1.44 -9.39 -11.65
CA HIS A 222 -0.37 -8.40 -11.55
C HIS A 222 -0.33 -7.52 -12.80
N HIS A 223 -0.41 -8.13 -13.99
CA HIS A 223 -0.18 -7.47 -15.27
C HIS A 223 -1.46 -7.00 -15.98
N ALA A 224 -2.52 -6.68 -15.22
CA ALA A 224 -3.78 -6.16 -15.74
C ALA A 224 -4.33 -5.05 -14.84
N MET A 225 -5.57 -4.63 -15.05
CA MET A 225 -6.29 -3.84 -14.05
C MET A 225 -6.68 -4.72 -12.84
N THR A 226 -6.99 -4.11 -11.68
CA THR A 226 -7.48 -4.83 -10.49
C THR A 226 -8.88 -5.37 -10.77
N ALA A 227 -8.97 -6.50 -11.45
CA ALA A 227 -10.21 -7.20 -11.77
C ALA A 227 -9.93 -8.70 -11.79
N GLY A 228 -10.93 -9.49 -11.44
CA GLY A 228 -10.85 -10.94 -11.37
C GLY A 228 -11.99 -11.53 -10.56
N SER A 229 -11.69 -12.46 -9.66
CA SER A 229 -12.72 -13.10 -8.83
C SER A 229 -12.92 -12.34 -7.51
N VAL A 230 -14.13 -12.29 -6.99
CA VAL A 230 -14.40 -11.79 -5.64
C VAL A 230 -14.21 -12.92 -4.63
N ILE A 231 -13.48 -12.62 -3.56
CA ILE A 231 -13.14 -13.56 -2.49
C ILE A 231 -13.50 -13.00 -1.11
N LEU A 232 -13.73 -13.89 -0.15
CA LEU A 232 -13.64 -13.60 1.28
C LEU A 232 -12.29 -14.09 1.82
N VAL A 233 -11.72 -13.30 2.71
CA VAL A 233 -10.49 -13.62 3.45
C VAL A 233 -10.83 -13.71 4.94
N ASP A 234 -10.50 -14.84 5.56
CA ASP A 234 -10.67 -15.09 7.00
C ASP A 234 -9.33 -15.48 7.64
N VAL A 235 -8.62 -14.49 8.18
CA VAL A 235 -7.27 -14.67 8.74
C VAL A 235 -7.23 -15.58 9.97
N ARG A 236 -8.38 -15.92 10.56
CA ARG A 236 -8.48 -16.91 11.66
C ARG A 236 -8.24 -18.33 11.16
N ARG A 237 -8.35 -18.56 9.85
CA ARG A 237 -8.06 -19.84 9.18
C ARG A 237 -6.60 -19.94 8.70
N GLY A 238 -5.79 -18.91 8.97
CA GLY A 238 -4.40 -18.77 8.55
C GLY A 238 -4.13 -17.41 7.90
N VAL A 239 -2.87 -17.06 7.75
CA VAL A 239 -2.45 -15.77 7.18
C VAL A 239 -1.80 -15.90 5.79
N ASP A 240 -1.68 -17.12 5.28
CA ASP A 240 -1.02 -17.47 4.03
C ASP A 240 -1.70 -18.68 3.36
N GLY A 241 -1.38 -18.89 2.07
CA GLY A 241 -1.88 -20.00 1.26
C GLY A 241 -3.38 -19.90 0.95
N PRO A 242 -3.96 -20.86 0.21
CA PRO A 242 -5.36 -20.78 -0.21
C PRO A 242 -6.39 -21.02 0.91
N GLY A 243 -5.98 -21.60 2.06
CA GLY A 243 -6.88 -22.00 3.14
C GLY A 243 -7.75 -20.89 3.75
N PRO A 244 -7.23 -19.65 3.93
CA PRO A 244 -7.99 -18.49 4.41
C PRO A 244 -8.89 -17.83 3.36
N ILE A 245 -8.78 -18.23 2.09
CA ILE A 245 -9.55 -17.68 0.97
C ILE A 245 -10.78 -18.53 0.72
N GLU A 246 -11.92 -17.87 0.55
CA GLU A 246 -13.13 -18.45 -0.02
C GLU A 246 -13.52 -17.67 -1.28
N ARG A 247 -13.76 -18.36 -2.39
CA ARG A 247 -14.21 -17.73 -3.64
C ARG A 247 -15.71 -17.55 -3.65
N LEU A 248 -16.17 -16.30 -3.82
CA LEU A 248 -17.61 -15.97 -3.88
C LEU A 248 -18.16 -15.96 -5.31
N THR A 249 -17.31 -15.73 -6.30
CA THR A 249 -17.68 -15.73 -7.72
C THR A 249 -16.98 -16.90 -8.42
N PRO A 250 -17.51 -18.12 -8.29
CA PRO A 250 -16.85 -19.30 -8.84
C PRO A 250 -16.87 -19.34 -10.37
N ASP A 251 -17.71 -18.50 -10.99
CA ASP A 251 -17.75 -18.17 -12.42
C ASP A 251 -16.67 -17.17 -12.87
N ALA A 252 -15.75 -16.75 -11.99
CA ALA A 252 -14.52 -15.99 -12.32
C ALA A 252 -13.25 -16.73 -11.83
N LEU A 253 -12.32 -17.04 -12.75
CA LEU A 253 -11.03 -17.67 -12.45
C LEU A 253 -10.09 -16.60 -11.88
N PHE A 254 -9.09 -17.00 -11.10
CA PHE A 254 -8.06 -16.06 -10.69
C PHE A 254 -7.18 -15.73 -11.90
N PRO A 255 -7.23 -14.48 -12.41
CA PRO A 255 -6.52 -14.14 -13.63
C PRO A 255 -5.00 -14.17 -13.38
N GLU A 256 -4.25 -14.40 -14.46
CA GLU A 256 -2.81 -14.63 -14.49
C GLU A 256 -2.34 -15.93 -13.85
N SER A 257 -2.95 -16.40 -12.76
CA SER A 257 -2.57 -17.64 -12.07
C SER A 257 -3.31 -18.86 -12.62
N GLU A 258 -4.63 -18.84 -12.63
CA GLU A 258 -5.46 -19.96 -13.09
C GLU A 258 -5.84 -19.85 -14.56
N MET A 259 -5.79 -18.64 -15.11
CA MET A 259 -6.07 -18.37 -16.52
C MET A 259 -5.15 -17.27 -17.06
N PRO A 260 -4.58 -17.42 -18.26
CA PRO A 260 -3.76 -16.38 -18.86
C PRO A 260 -4.53 -15.08 -19.06
N VAL A 261 -3.86 -13.96 -18.78
CA VAL A 261 -4.30 -12.65 -19.26
C VAL A 261 -3.92 -12.52 -20.73
N ILE A 262 -4.79 -11.89 -21.52
CA ILE A 262 -4.64 -11.77 -22.97
C ILE A 262 -4.32 -10.34 -23.40
N ARG A 263 -3.82 -10.22 -24.62
CA ARG A 263 -3.67 -8.95 -25.35
C ARG A 263 -5.00 -8.50 -25.96
N GLY A 264 -5.04 -7.26 -26.42
CA GLY A 264 -6.20 -6.72 -27.16
C GLY A 264 -6.53 -7.48 -28.44
N ASP A 265 -5.56 -8.20 -29.02
CA ASP A 265 -5.75 -9.08 -30.19
C ASP A 265 -6.17 -10.53 -29.84
N GLY A 266 -6.41 -10.82 -28.55
CA GLY A 266 -6.87 -12.11 -28.07
C GLY A 266 -5.78 -13.12 -27.72
N ARG A 267 -4.51 -12.86 -28.03
CA ARG A 267 -3.41 -13.79 -27.73
C ARG A 267 -3.03 -13.76 -26.24
N PRO A 268 -2.74 -14.90 -25.59
CA PRO A 268 -2.18 -14.93 -24.24
C PRO A 268 -0.86 -14.15 -24.14
N ILE A 269 -0.65 -13.44 -23.04
CA ILE A 269 0.58 -12.67 -22.79
C ILE A 269 1.18 -12.92 -21.40
N TRP A 270 0.35 -12.98 -20.36
CA TRP A 270 0.80 -13.13 -18.97
C TRP A 270 0.14 -14.35 -18.33
N HIS A 271 0.95 -15.27 -17.81
CA HIS A 271 0.47 -16.47 -17.14
C HIS A 271 1.55 -16.99 -16.17
N ASN A 272 1.19 -17.14 -14.91
CA ASN A 272 2.07 -17.58 -13.85
C ASN A 272 1.34 -18.53 -12.88
N PRO A 273 1.29 -19.84 -13.20
CA PRO A 273 0.48 -20.82 -12.47
C PRO A 273 1.11 -21.33 -11.16
N VAL A 274 2.13 -20.64 -10.63
CA VAL A 274 2.74 -21.05 -9.36
C VAL A 274 1.70 -20.98 -8.24
N GLY A 275 1.63 -22.02 -7.42
CA GLY A 275 0.64 -22.14 -6.35
C GLY A 275 -0.71 -22.73 -6.80
N VAL A 276 -0.92 -22.94 -8.11
CA VAL A 276 -2.07 -23.70 -8.62
C VAL A 276 -1.74 -25.20 -8.58
N ILE A 277 -2.20 -25.88 -7.53
CA ILE A 277 -1.98 -27.33 -7.36
C ILE A 277 -2.91 -28.11 -8.29
N SER A 278 -4.15 -27.66 -8.44
CA SER A 278 -5.13 -28.24 -9.36
C SER A 278 -5.99 -27.10 -9.91
N PRO A 279 -6.15 -26.99 -11.25
CA PRO A 279 -7.00 -25.95 -11.82
C PRO A 279 -8.46 -26.21 -11.42
N PRO A 280 -9.20 -25.17 -11.00
CA PRO A 280 -10.61 -25.33 -10.67
C PRO A 280 -11.40 -25.79 -11.90
N PRO A 281 -12.48 -26.59 -11.72
CA PRO A 281 -13.30 -27.03 -12.84
C PRO A 281 -13.92 -25.82 -13.54
N ALA A 282 -13.76 -25.74 -14.86
CA ALA A 282 -14.38 -24.70 -15.66
C ALA A 282 -15.91 -24.88 -15.67
N MET A 283 -16.61 -24.02 -14.91
CA MET A 283 -18.07 -23.90 -14.93
C MET A 283 -18.58 -23.54 -16.33
N GLU A 284 -19.88 -23.74 -16.59
CA GLU A 284 -20.48 -23.43 -17.88
C GLU A 284 -20.32 -21.94 -18.26
N ASP A 285 -20.52 -21.04 -17.31
CA ASP A 285 -20.34 -19.59 -17.48
C ASP A 285 -18.92 -19.25 -17.95
N HIS A 286 -17.89 -19.91 -17.40
CA HIS A 286 -16.50 -19.74 -17.84
C HIS A 286 -16.28 -20.10 -19.30
N ARG A 287 -16.97 -21.14 -19.77
CA ARG A 287 -16.84 -21.58 -21.17
C ARG A 287 -17.55 -20.60 -22.10
N ARG A 288 -18.64 -20.01 -21.64
CA ARG A 288 -19.44 -19.04 -22.38
C ARG A 288 -18.77 -17.66 -22.44
N TRP A 289 -18.18 -17.22 -21.34
CA TRP A 289 -17.50 -15.92 -21.21
C TRP A 289 -16.11 -16.07 -20.59
N PRO A 290 -15.17 -16.70 -21.31
CA PRO A 290 -13.84 -16.99 -20.78
C PRO A 290 -13.08 -15.69 -20.51
N GLY A 291 -12.73 -15.45 -19.25
CA GLY A 291 -12.04 -14.24 -18.81
C GLY A 291 -12.92 -13.09 -18.39
N ALA A 292 -14.24 -13.33 -18.27
CA ALA A 292 -15.13 -12.47 -17.51
C ALA A 292 -14.57 -12.22 -16.10
N CYS A 293 -14.79 -11.01 -15.60
CA CYS A 293 -14.17 -10.58 -14.35
C CYS A 293 -15.03 -9.57 -13.59
N TYR A 294 -14.86 -9.60 -12.28
CA TYR A 294 -15.45 -8.68 -11.31
C TYR A 294 -14.42 -7.66 -10.83
N LYS A 295 -14.91 -6.52 -10.36
CA LYS A 295 -14.12 -5.42 -9.81
C LYS A 295 -14.92 -4.62 -8.78
N SER A 296 -14.22 -3.95 -7.87
CA SER A 296 -14.78 -3.01 -6.89
C SER A 296 -15.95 -3.59 -6.07
N PRO A 297 -15.75 -4.72 -5.38
CA PRO A 297 -16.80 -5.29 -4.54
C PRO A 297 -17.14 -4.34 -3.38
N TRP A 298 -18.43 -4.17 -3.11
CA TRP A 298 -18.94 -3.49 -1.92
C TRP A 298 -19.81 -4.45 -1.09
N PRO A 299 -19.32 -4.91 0.08
CA PRO A 299 -20.06 -5.87 0.90
C PRO A 299 -21.35 -5.28 1.47
N ILE A 300 -22.43 -6.05 1.37
CA ILE A 300 -23.66 -5.84 2.15
C ILE A 300 -23.70 -6.83 3.33
N SER A 301 -23.29 -8.07 3.07
CA SER A 301 -23.05 -9.13 4.04
C SER A 301 -21.97 -10.09 3.53
N GLU A 302 -21.70 -11.20 4.23
CA GLU A 302 -20.85 -12.27 3.69
C GLU A 302 -21.46 -12.98 2.47
N THR A 303 -22.78 -12.82 2.26
CA THR A 303 -23.52 -13.49 1.19
C THR A 303 -23.80 -12.58 0.01
N TYR A 304 -24.09 -11.30 0.25
CA TYR A 304 -24.53 -10.35 -0.78
C TYR A 304 -23.59 -9.15 -0.87
N PHE A 305 -23.33 -8.70 -2.10
CA PHE A 305 -22.47 -7.56 -2.37
C PHE A 305 -22.84 -6.88 -3.69
N LEU A 306 -22.42 -5.63 -3.85
CA LEU A 306 -22.41 -4.97 -5.15
C LEU A 306 -21.05 -5.22 -5.80
N ALA A 307 -21.02 -5.35 -7.12
CA ALA A 307 -19.75 -5.39 -7.85
C ALA A 307 -19.92 -4.80 -9.24
N ALA A 308 -18.81 -4.30 -9.79
CA ALA A 308 -18.70 -4.10 -11.22
C ALA A 308 -18.36 -5.44 -11.89
N TYR A 309 -19.02 -5.78 -12.99
CA TYR A 309 -18.78 -7.03 -13.73
C TYR A 309 -18.74 -6.80 -15.23
N SER A 310 -17.91 -7.59 -15.90
CA SER A 310 -17.78 -7.62 -17.36
C SER A 310 -17.84 -9.05 -17.87
N PHE A 311 -18.57 -9.24 -18.98
CA PHE A 311 -18.53 -10.45 -19.79
C PHE A 311 -17.33 -10.47 -20.74
N ASP A 312 -16.68 -9.32 -20.95
CA ASP A 312 -15.48 -9.22 -21.78
C ASP A 312 -14.27 -9.78 -21.03
N ARG A 313 -13.29 -10.23 -21.81
CA ARG A 313 -12.06 -10.77 -21.28
C ARG A 313 -11.20 -9.68 -20.66
N LEU A 314 -10.59 -9.97 -19.51
CA LEU A 314 -9.58 -9.09 -18.93
C LEU A 314 -8.36 -8.93 -19.86
N ILE A 315 -8.12 -7.69 -20.30
CA ILE A 315 -6.98 -7.33 -21.14
C ILE A 315 -5.78 -6.92 -20.27
N GLY A 316 -4.64 -7.51 -20.58
CA GLY A 316 -3.36 -7.26 -19.92
C GLY A 316 -2.55 -6.16 -20.57
N GLU A 317 -1.54 -5.72 -19.85
CA GLU A 317 -0.64 -4.69 -20.34
C GLU A 317 0.08 -5.08 -21.65
N PRO A 318 0.37 -4.10 -22.52
CA PRO A 318 0.13 -2.66 -22.37
C PRO A 318 -1.25 -2.20 -22.91
N ASP A 319 -2.06 -3.12 -23.41
CA ASP A 319 -3.28 -2.80 -24.14
C ASP A 319 -4.39 -2.31 -23.19
N PRO A 320 -5.16 -1.26 -23.55
CA PRO A 320 -6.25 -0.79 -22.70
C PRO A 320 -7.48 -1.70 -22.79
N CYS A 321 -8.19 -1.82 -21.69
CA CYS A 321 -9.54 -2.39 -21.71
C CYS A 321 -10.54 -1.44 -22.40
N PRO A 322 -11.65 -1.95 -22.95
CA PRO A 322 -12.72 -1.13 -23.52
C PRO A 322 -13.25 -0.09 -22.52
N ALA A 323 -13.63 1.08 -23.02
CA ALA A 323 -14.09 2.18 -22.17
C ALA A 323 -15.36 1.83 -21.39
N ASN A 324 -16.24 1.01 -21.94
CA ASN A 324 -17.54 0.57 -21.43
C ASN A 324 -17.55 -0.88 -20.93
N MET A 325 -16.40 -1.40 -20.51
CA MET A 325 -16.22 -2.82 -20.16
C MET A 325 -17.14 -3.28 -19.01
N PHE A 326 -17.36 -2.46 -17.98
CA PHE A 326 -18.07 -2.87 -16.76
C PHE A 326 -19.48 -2.28 -16.61
N GLY A 327 -20.40 -3.10 -16.10
CA GLY A 327 -21.69 -2.67 -15.53
C GLY A 327 -21.76 -2.97 -14.03
N LEU A 328 -22.73 -2.40 -13.33
CA LEU A 328 -22.96 -2.62 -11.89
C LEU A 328 -24.00 -3.72 -11.67
N TYR A 329 -23.72 -4.62 -10.74
CA TYR A 329 -24.54 -5.78 -10.44
C TYR A 329 -24.75 -5.95 -8.93
N TRP A 330 -25.91 -6.49 -8.58
CA TRP A 330 -26.16 -7.11 -7.28
C TRP A 330 -25.77 -8.58 -7.36
N VAL A 331 -24.84 -9.01 -6.52
CA VAL A 331 -24.22 -10.34 -6.63
C VAL A 331 -24.39 -11.09 -5.32
N ASP A 332 -24.57 -12.40 -5.41
CA ASP A 332 -24.52 -13.30 -4.27
C ASP A 332 -23.31 -14.25 -4.31
N ARG A 333 -23.05 -14.93 -3.19
CA ARG A 333 -21.94 -15.88 -3.03
C ARG A 333 -22.03 -17.14 -3.91
N PHE A 334 -23.12 -17.33 -4.64
CA PHE A 334 -23.36 -18.50 -5.48
C PHE A 334 -23.07 -18.21 -6.96
N GLY A 335 -22.64 -16.98 -7.28
CA GLY A 335 -22.36 -16.52 -8.64
C GLY A 335 -23.58 -15.93 -9.35
N ASN A 336 -24.74 -15.83 -8.69
CA ASN A 336 -25.89 -15.13 -9.26
C ASN A 336 -25.62 -13.63 -9.27
N LYS A 337 -26.03 -12.98 -10.35
CA LYS A 337 -25.84 -11.54 -10.56
C LYS A 337 -27.04 -10.95 -11.27
N GLU A 338 -27.60 -9.89 -10.69
CA GLU A 338 -28.68 -9.10 -11.27
C GLU A 338 -28.13 -7.76 -11.74
N LEU A 339 -28.43 -7.37 -12.98
CA LEU A 339 -27.96 -6.10 -13.53
C LEU A 339 -28.65 -4.92 -12.84
N LEU A 340 -27.86 -4.02 -12.27
CA LEU A 340 -28.39 -2.79 -11.66
C LEU A 340 -28.32 -1.61 -12.62
N TYR A 341 -27.21 -1.47 -13.33
CA TYR A 341 -26.97 -0.37 -14.27
C TYR A 341 -25.81 -0.69 -15.23
N ARG A 342 -25.91 -0.25 -16.48
CA ARG A 342 -24.80 -0.25 -17.42
C ARG A 342 -24.92 0.92 -18.38
N ASP A 343 -23.82 1.64 -18.55
CA ASP A 343 -23.69 2.65 -19.60
C ASP A 343 -23.05 2.03 -20.86
N LEU A 344 -23.49 2.46 -22.04
CA LEU A 344 -22.98 1.95 -23.32
C LEU A 344 -21.64 2.57 -23.73
N ASN A 345 -21.25 3.69 -23.14
CA ASN A 345 -20.08 4.48 -23.52
C ASN A 345 -18.97 4.47 -22.45
N ILE A 346 -19.33 4.28 -21.17
CA ILE A 346 -18.38 4.30 -20.05
C ILE A 346 -18.53 3.10 -19.11
N SER A 347 -17.45 2.73 -18.44
CA SER A 347 -17.45 1.68 -17.44
C SER A 347 -18.08 2.19 -16.16
N SER A 348 -19.02 1.43 -15.63
CA SER A 348 -19.66 1.70 -14.34
C SER A 348 -18.87 0.97 -13.24
N LEU A 349 -18.20 1.72 -12.37
CA LEU A 349 -17.25 1.22 -11.37
C LEU A 349 -17.52 1.81 -9.98
N TRP A 350 -16.94 1.19 -8.94
CA TRP A 350 -17.00 1.64 -7.54
C TRP A 350 -18.43 1.91 -7.02
N PRO A 351 -19.32 0.90 -7.05
CA PRO A 351 -20.64 1.06 -6.46
C PRO A 351 -20.53 1.30 -4.94
N VAL A 352 -21.18 2.35 -4.45
CA VAL A 352 -21.26 2.65 -3.01
C VAL A 352 -22.72 2.97 -2.67
N PRO A 353 -23.33 2.28 -1.67
CA PRO A 353 -24.66 2.63 -1.19
C PRO A 353 -24.70 4.05 -0.61
N LEU A 354 -25.54 4.91 -1.18
CA LEU A 354 -25.75 6.27 -0.71
C LEU A 354 -26.75 6.28 0.47
N ARG A 355 -26.27 5.91 1.66
CA ARG A 355 -27.05 5.87 2.90
C ARG A 355 -26.14 5.99 4.13
N PRO A 356 -26.68 6.33 5.31
CA PRO A 356 -25.93 6.22 6.55
C PRO A 356 -25.36 4.80 6.75
N ARG A 357 -24.15 4.72 7.28
CA ARG A 357 -23.46 3.44 7.59
C ARG A 357 -22.84 3.49 8.98
N PRO A 358 -22.67 2.33 9.66
CA PRO A 358 -22.00 2.29 10.96
C PRO A 358 -20.62 2.93 10.89
N ARG A 359 -20.32 3.77 11.88
CA ARG A 359 -19.00 4.39 12.05
C ARG A 359 -18.12 3.46 12.90
N PRO A 360 -16.97 3.00 12.40
CA PRO A 360 -16.02 2.22 13.19
C PRO A 360 -15.50 3.01 14.41
N PRO A 361 -14.92 2.34 15.42
CA PRO A 361 -14.27 3.01 16.53
C PRO A 361 -13.15 3.95 16.07
N VAL A 362 -13.00 5.09 16.75
CA VAL A 362 -11.85 5.97 16.57
C VAL A 362 -10.65 5.34 17.29
N ILE A 363 -9.56 5.13 16.58
CA ILE A 363 -8.28 4.70 17.14
C ILE A 363 -7.48 5.96 17.51
N PRO A 364 -7.13 6.18 18.80
CA PRO A 364 -6.30 7.32 19.19
C PRO A 364 -4.92 7.30 18.52
N SER A 365 -4.45 8.47 18.12
CA SER A 365 -3.09 8.63 17.58
C SER A 365 -2.04 8.29 18.64
N GLN A 366 -1.03 7.51 18.25
CA GLN A 366 0.18 7.26 19.03
C GLN A 366 1.30 8.23 18.64
N VAL A 367 1.17 8.91 17.50
CA VAL A 367 2.08 9.99 17.11
C VAL A 367 1.66 11.27 17.81
N ALA A 368 2.62 11.97 18.41
CA ALA A 368 2.39 13.29 18.98
C ALA A 368 1.82 14.23 17.91
N ALA A 369 0.79 15.01 18.26
CA ALA A 369 0.34 16.09 17.40
C ALA A 369 1.51 17.04 17.19
N GLY A 370 2.08 17.06 15.99
CA GLY A 370 3.16 17.99 15.68
C GLY A 370 2.67 19.40 16.00
N ASN A 371 3.42 20.14 16.82
CA ASN A 371 3.15 21.55 17.03
C ASN A 371 3.08 22.21 15.66
N ALA A 372 1.88 22.67 15.28
CA ALA A 372 1.70 23.65 14.24
C ALA A 372 2.28 24.98 14.74
N SER A 373 3.61 25.07 14.87
CA SER A 373 4.29 26.34 15.03
C SER A 373 4.46 26.93 13.63
N SER A 374 3.55 27.84 13.30
CA SER A 374 3.79 28.92 12.36
C SER A 374 5.11 29.62 12.69
N SER A 375 6.16 29.34 11.92
CA SER A 375 7.26 30.28 11.75
C SER A 375 7.43 30.51 10.26
N GLY A 376 6.83 31.59 9.79
CA GLY A 376 7.13 32.13 8.47
C GLY A 376 8.60 32.53 8.43
N SER A 377 9.34 31.94 7.50
CA SER A 377 10.44 32.62 6.85
C SER A 377 10.37 32.25 5.37
N SER A 378 10.00 33.24 4.56
CA SER A 378 10.09 33.24 3.11
C SER A 378 11.48 32.80 2.66
N GLY A 379 11.59 31.56 2.17
CA GLY A 379 12.74 31.06 1.41
C GLY A 379 12.25 30.65 0.03
N GLN A 380 12.71 31.37 -0.99
CA GLN A 380 12.32 31.19 -2.39
C GLN A 380 12.41 29.72 -2.84
N ALA A 381 11.34 29.24 -3.46
CA ALA A 381 11.30 27.98 -4.19
C ALA A 381 12.24 28.06 -5.41
N GLY A 382 13.38 27.37 -5.34
CA GLY A 382 14.17 27.03 -6.51
C GLY A 382 13.49 25.89 -7.26
N GLY A 383 12.82 26.20 -8.37
CA GLY A 383 12.20 25.23 -9.26
C GLY A 383 13.23 24.31 -9.90
N VAL A 384 13.01 23.00 -9.80
CA VAL A 384 13.72 22.01 -10.61
C VAL A 384 13.04 21.95 -11.97
N VAL A 385 13.58 22.70 -12.93
CA VAL A 385 13.22 22.60 -14.35
C VAL A 385 14.02 21.43 -14.94
N CYS A 386 13.31 20.45 -15.51
CA CYS A 386 13.92 19.40 -16.33
C CYS A 386 14.39 19.99 -17.66
N CYS A 387 15.66 19.79 -18.04
CA CYS A 387 16.16 19.98 -19.41
C CYS A 387 17.10 18.83 -19.84
N PRO A 388 17.18 18.53 -21.16
CA PRO A 388 17.74 17.29 -21.73
C PRO A 388 19.27 17.36 -21.96
N PRO A 389 19.96 16.28 -22.39
CA PRO A 389 21.39 16.11 -22.14
C PRO A 389 22.27 16.82 -23.16
N SER A 390 23.35 17.45 -22.68
CA SER A 390 24.51 17.79 -23.50
C SER A 390 25.82 17.40 -22.78
N ARG A 391 26.83 17.12 -23.61
CA ARG A 391 28.12 16.50 -23.27
C ARG A 391 29.06 17.41 -22.47
N ALA A 392 29.90 16.71 -21.70
CA ALA A 392 31.32 16.94 -21.40
C ALA A 392 31.73 17.79 -20.17
N GLU A 393 32.62 17.14 -19.41
CA GLU A 393 33.75 17.63 -18.61
C GLU A 393 33.54 18.29 -17.24
N GLY A 394 34.03 17.58 -16.21
CA GLY A 394 35.04 18.16 -15.32
C GLY A 394 34.57 18.77 -13.99
N THR A 395 35.01 18.11 -12.91
CA THR A 395 35.43 18.62 -11.60
C THR A 395 34.50 18.44 -10.39
N THR A 396 35.15 17.92 -9.35
CA THR A 396 34.69 17.49 -8.03
C THR A 396 34.46 18.67 -7.09
N SER A 397 33.36 18.66 -6.32
CA SER A 397 33.37 19.03 -4.90
C SER A 397 32.09 18.56 -4.21
N GLY A 398 32.24 17.94 -3.05
CA GLY A 398 31.16 17.36 -2.26
C GLY A 398 30.41 18.40 -1.41
N GLY A 399 29.08 18.28 -1.38
CA GLY A 399 28.20 18.96 -0.43
C GLY A 399 27.62 17.96 0.56
N ARG A 400 28.07 18.04 1.82
CA ARG A 400 27.53 17.30 2.97
C ARG A 400 26.20 17.92 3.42
N PHE A 401 25.16 17.11 3.59
CA PHE A 401 24.01 17.47 4.42
C PHE A 401 24.40 17.36 5.91
N PRO A 402 24.15 18.36 6.78
CA PRO A 402 24.51 18.24 8.18
C PRO A 402 23.40 17.49 8.94
N ILE A 403 23.74 16.32 9.47
CA ILE A 403 23.06 15.75 10.64
C ILE A 403 24.03 15.96 11.79
N SER A 404 23.76 16.92 12.68
CA SER A 404 24.54 17.08 13.91
C SER A 404 24.03 16.07 14.96
N PHE A 405 24.93 15.24 15.47
CA PHE A 405 24.70 14.50 16.71
C PHE A 405 25.62 15.10 17.78
N SER A 406 25.06 15.79 18.76
CA SER A 406 25.74 16.06 20.02
C SER A 406 24.80 15.90 21.21
N ASP A 407 25.41 15.38 22.27
CA ASP A 407 25.04 15.32 23.68
C ASP A 407 24.01 14.27 24.13
N ALA A 408 24.54 13.25 24.79
CA ALA A 408 23.80 12.27 25.58
C ALA A 408 23.65 12.78 27.02
N PRO A 409 22.43 12.86 27.58
CA PRO A 409 22.23 12.90 29.02
C PRO A 409 22.35 11.49 29.60
N SER A 410 22.96 11.40 30.78
CA SER A 410 23.00 10.22 31.64
C SER A 410 21.92 10.38 32.71
N ASP A 411 20.83 9.61 32.62
CA ASP A 411 19.96 9.30 33.75
C ASP A 411 19.15 8.03 33.45
N PRO A 412 19.25 6.94 34.25
CA PRO A 412 18.64 5.66 33.94
C PRO A 412 17.28 5.51 34.62
N GLN A 413 16.18 5.70 33.87
CA GLN A 413 14.89 5.10 34.19
C GLN A 413 14.14 4.71 32.92
N ALA A 414 14.35 3.48 32.48
CA ALA A 414 13.56 2.83 31.45
C ALA A 414 12.06 2.85 31.81
N ARG A 415 11.29 3.65 31.05
CA ARG A 415 9.84 3.52 30.94
C ARG A 415 9.48 3.72 29.48
N GLY A 416 9.48 2.64 28.70
CA GLY A 416 9.07 2.63 27.28
C GLY A 416 7.60 3.03 27.00
N ASN A 417 6.93 3.71 27.93
CA ASN A 417 5.62 4.34 27.81
C ASN A 417 5.59 5.75 28.46
N ASP A 418 6.73 6.36 28.82
CA ASP A 418 6.78 7.72 29.36
C ASP A 418 6.48 8.74 28.24
N PRO A 419 5.41 9.55 28.35
CA PRO A 419 5.09 10.58 27.36
C PRO A 419 6.24 11.56 27.09
N ALA A 420 7.11 11.85 28.06
CA ALA A 420 8.24 12.75 27.88
C ALA A 420 9.33 12.15 26.99
N GLU A 421 9.59 10.85 27.12
CA GLU A 421 10.56 10.12 26.30
C GLU A 421 10.06 9.96 24.85
N LEU A 422 8.78 9.62 24.67
CA LEU A 422 8.16 9.56 23.33
C LEU A 422 8.19 10.92 22.64
N ALA A 423 7.95 12.01 23.37
CA ALA A 423 8.08 13.37 22.84
C ALA A 423 9.53 13.71 22.47
N HIS A 424 10.51 13.27 23.25
CA HIS A 424 11.93 13.46 22.93
C HIS A 424 12.35 12.69 21.66
N LEU A 425 11.90 11.44 21.51
CA LEU A 425 12.11 10.63 20.30
C LEU A 425 11.44 11.27 19.08
N ALA A 426 10.21 11.77 19.23
CA ALA A 426 9.49 12.48 18.18
C ALA A 426 10.25 13.74 17.72
N ALA A 427 10.79 14.52 18.66
CA ALA A 427 11.61 15.69 18.36
C ALA A 427 12.90 15.33 17.58
N ARG A 428 13.49 14.18 17.89
CA ARG A 428 14.66 13.64 17.19
C ARG A 428 14.33 12.86 15.91
N ARG A 429 13.04 12.70 15.60
CA ARG A 429 12.53 11.87 14.49
C ARG A 429 13.06 10.44 14.54
N GLU A 430 13.06 9.86 15.73
CA GLU A 430 13.42 8.46 16.00
C GLU A 430 12.19 7.71 16.56
N GLY A 431 12.28 6.39 16.59
CA GLY A 431 11.41 5.52 17.36
C GLY A 431 12.18 4.29 17.86
N VAL A 432 11.48 3.34 18.47
CA VAL A 432 12.09 2.18 19.12
C VAL A 432 11.56 0.88 18.53
N PHE A 433 12.47 -0.05 18.26
CA PHE A 433 12.12 -1.44 17.98
C PHE A 433 12.44 -2.32 19.18
N PHE A 434 11.50 -3.21 19.49
CA PHE A 434 11.67 -4.30 20.43
C PHE A 434 11.43 -5.64 19.72
N LEU A 435 12.41 -6.53 19.76
CA LEU A 435 12.30 -7.92 19.34
C LEU A 435 12.36 -8.79 20.60
N GLN A 436 11.34 -9.60 20.83
CA GLN A 436 11.28 -10.45 22.03
C GLN A 436 12.26 -11.63 21.96
N ASP A 437 12.30 -12.37 20.86
CA ASP A 437 13.17 -13.52 20.69
C ASP A 437 13.45 -13.79 19.19
N VAL A 438 14.67 -13.53 18.74
CA VAL A 438 15.09 -13.75 17.35
C VAL A 438 14.97 -15.22 16.89
N TYR A 439 15.02 -16.18 17.81
CA TYR A 439 14.93 -17.61 17.50
C TYR A 439 13.49 -18.08 17.27
N ARG A 440 12.49 -17.25 17.58
CA ARG A 440 11.10 -17.44 17.13
C ARG A 440 10.96 -17.03 15.67
N SER A 441 11.61 -17.76 14.78
CA SER A 441 11.71 -17.39 13.38
C SER A 441 10.89 -18.28 12.45
N TRP A 442 10.49 -17.71 11.31
CA TRP A 442 10.05 -18.48 10.15
C TRP A 442 10.80 -18.05 8.87
N PRO A 443 11.46 -18.97 8.15
CA PRO A 443 11.74 -20.36 8.55
C PRO A 443 12.56 -20.45 9.84
N ALA A 444 12.58 -21.63 10.46
CA ALA A 444 13.39 -21.87 11.65
C ALA A 444 14.89 -21.63 11.36
N LEU A 445 15.59 -20.93 12.26
CA LEU A 445 17.04 -20.76 12.16
C LEU A 445 17.76 -22.11 12.28
N PRO A 446 18.94 -22.29 11.65
CA PRO A 446 19.71 -23.52 11.79
C PRO A 446 20.09 -23.79 13.25
N ALA A 447 20.02 -25.06 13.67
CA ALA A 447 20.33 -25.45 15.04
C ALA A 447 21.78 -25.12 15.41
N GLY A 448 21.98 -24.61 16.64
CA GLY A 448 23.30 -24.28 17.17
C GLY A 448 23.88 -22.95 16.68
N VAL A 449 23.21 -22.25 15.75
CA VAL A 449 23.61 -20.91 15.35
C VAL A 449 23.25 -19.92 16.46
N LYS A 450 24.22 -19.14 16.91
CA LYS A 450 24.02 -18.06 17.87
C LYS A 450 23.94 -16.73 17.14
N ILE A 451 22.82 -16.03 17.30
CA ILE A 451 22.64 -14.67 16.80
C ILE A 451 23.20 -13.68 17.82
N SER A 452 24.13 -12.84 17.38
CA SER A 452 24.83 -11.87 18.23
C SER A 452 24.39 -10.43 17.98
N ARG A 453 23.92 -10.11 16.76
CA ARG A 453 23.56 -8.75 16.33
C ARG A 453 22.43 -8.76 15.33
N LEU A 454 21.74 -7.62 15.21
CA LEU A 454 20.92 -7.30 14.05
C LEU A 454 21.65 -6.24 13.20
N ARG A 455 21.75 -6.46 11.90
CA ARG A 455 22.12 -5.42 10.93
C ARG A 455 20.87 -4.63 10.55
N VAL A 456 20.93 -3.31 10.69
CA VAL A 456 19.85 -2.41 10.29
C VAL A 456 20.15 -1.89 8.89
N VAL A 457 19.31 -2.24 7.92
CA VAL A 457 19.47 -1.88 6.51
C VAL A 457 18.35 -0.95 6.09
N GLN A 458 18.68 0.18 5.48
CA GLN A 458 17.69 0.99 4.78
C GLN A 458 17.61 0.56 3.31
N VAL A 459 16.39 0.35 2.82
CA VAL A 459 16.10 0.13 1.40
C VAL A 459 15.81 1.48 0.76
N LEU A 460 16.63 1.92 -0.18
CA LEU A 460 16.53 3.27 -0.74
C LEU A 460 15.40 3.35 -1.77
N PRO A 461 14.47 4.32 -1.66
CA PRO A 461 13.53 4.61 -2.72
C PRO A 461 14.28 4.98 -4.02
N LYS A 462 13.85 4.41 -5.14
CA LYS A 462 14.45 4.69 -6.45
C LYS A 462 14.15 6.13 -6.89
N SER A 463 15.16 6.81 -7.42
CA SER A 463 15.10 8.21 -7.84
C SER A 463 14.96 8.40 -9.35
N THR A 464 15.01 7.33 -10.15
CA THR A 464 14.98 7.38 -11.62
C THR A 464 13.75 6.71 -12.22
N TRP A 465 13.37 7.06 -13.45
CA TRP A 465 12.14 6.57 -14.07
C TRP A 465 12.24 5.11 -14.54
N HIS A 466 13.27 4.79 -15.31
CA HIS A 466 13.39 3.48 -15.95
C HIS A 466 14.00 2.45 -15.01
N ILE A 467 13.47 1.23 -15.10
CA ILE A 467 14.07 0.05 -14.47
C ILE A 467 15.55 -0.09 -14.86
N ASN A 468 16.42 -0.39 -13.89
CA ASN A 468 17.87 -0.58 -14.04
C ASN A 468 18.62 0.58 -14.74
N GLN A 469 18.14 1.82 -14.64
CA GLN A 469 18.88 2.98 -15.13
C GLN A 469 19.06 4.02 -14.01
N PRO A 470 20.27 4.14 -13.41
CA PRO A 470 21.43 3.28 -13.63
C PRO A 470 21.22 1.87 -13.07
N THR A 471 22.04 0.92 -13.52
CA THR A 471 22.07 -0.43 -12.94
C THR A 471 22.66 -0.35 -11.52
N VAL A 472 21.86 -0.74 -10.52
CA VAL A 472 22.27 -0.70 -9.09
C VAL A 472 22.74 -2.08 -8.60
N GLY A 473 22.43 -3.15 -9.33
CA GLY A 473 22.83 -4.52 -9.01
C GLY A 473 22.63 -5.46 -10.19
N LEU A 474 23.17 -6.67 -10.08
CA LEU A 474 23.02 -7.72 -11.11
C LEU A 474 21.55 -8.15 -11.33
N PRO A 475 20.73 -8.35 -10.28
CA PRO A 475 19.34 -8.72 -10.49
C PRO A 475 18.49 -7.58 -11.07
N ASN A 476 17.55 -7.94 -11.93
CA ASN A 476 16.57 -7.01 -12.49
C ASN A 476 15.74 -6.32 -11.38
N ALA A 477 15.53 -5.00 -11.48
CA ALA A 477 14.75 -4.21 -10.53
C ALA A 477 15.31 -4.19 -9.09
N SER A 478 16.63 -4.33 -8.92
CA SER A 478 17.26 -4.31 -7.59
C SER A 478 17.15 -2.94 -6.91
N PRO A 479 16.79 -2.87 -5.63
CA PRO A 479 16.84 -1.62 -4.88
C PRO A 479 18.28 -1.24 -4.49
N GLY A 480 18.53 0.06 -4.39
CA GLY A 480 19.67 0.58 -3.66
C GLY A 480 19.52 0.31 -2.16
N ARG A 481 20.63 0.15 -1.45
CA ARG A 481 20.64 -0.13 0.00
C ARG A 481 21.73 0.65 0.70
N GLN A 482 21.54 0.86 1.99
CA GLN A 482 22.61 1.28 2.88
C GLN A 482 22.47 0.62 4.25
N VAL A 483 23.58 0.22 4.83
CA VAL A 483 23.66 -0.36 6.16
C VAL A 483 23.84 0.78 7.15
N LEU A 484 22.83 1.01 7.99
CA LEU A 484 22.90 2.04 9.02
C LEU A 484 23.87 1.65 10.14
N GLY A 485 24.03 0.34 10.36
CA GLY A 485 24.93 -0.21 11.35
C GLY A 485 24.38 -1.50 11.96
N THR A 486 24.84 -1.82 13.17
CA THR A 486 24.39 -2.98 13.93
C THR A 486 23.90 -2.61 15.32
N VAL A 487 23.06 -3.48 15.90
CA VAL A 487 22.58 -3.39 17.27
C VAL A 487 22.72 -4.76 17.94
N PRO A 488 22.99 -4.82 19.26
CA PRO A 488 23.21 -6.09 19.95
C PRO A 488 21.93 -6.91 20.08
N VAL A 489 22.07 -8.23 19.99
CA VAL A 489 21.07 -9.22 20.39
C VAL A 489 21.55 -9.86 21.69
N GLU A 490 20.69 -9.88 22.69
CA GLU A 490 20.99 -10.45 24.01
C GLU A 490 21.08 -11.98 23.96
N SER A 491 21.68 -12.57 24.99
CA SER A 491 21.84 -14.03 25.08
C SER A 491 20.52 -14.83 25.08
N ASP A 492 19.39 -14.19 25.42
CA ASP A 492 18.04 -14.77 25.36
C ASP A 492 17.35 -14.53 24.01
N GLY A 493 18.05 -13.97 23.02
CA GLY A 493 17.54 -13.68 21.68
C GLY A 493 16.81 -12.33 21.57
N SER A 494 16.65 -11.59 22.66
CA SER A 494 15.93 -10.31 22.66
C SER A 494 16.78 -9.14 22.14
N ALA A 495 16.15 -8.13 21.55
CA ALA A 495 16.83 -6.89 21.15
C ALA A 495 15.93 -5.67 21.38
N LEU A 496 16.53 -4.55 21.82
CA LEU A 496 15.86 -3.27 22.04
C LEU A 496 16.77 -2.15 21.58
N PHE A 497 16.32 -1.33 20.62
CA PHE A 497 17.14 -0.29 20.01
C PHE A 497 16.34 0.86 19.40
N CYS A 498 16.95 2.05 19.37
CA CYS A 498 16.43 3.21 18.66
C CYS A 498 16.76 3.13 17.16
N ALA A 499 15.84 3.57 16.32
CA ALA A 499 16.02 3.65 14.88
C ALA A 499 15.43 4.97 14.32
N PRO A 500 15.96 5.48 13.19
CA PRO A 500 15.40 6.66 12.53
C PRO A 500 13.97 6.39 12.04
N ALA A 501 13.06 7.31 12.34
CA ALA A 501 11.71 7.31 11.81
C ALA A 501 11.67 7.85 10.37
N GLY A 502 10.61 7.51 9.63
CA GLY A 502 10.43 7.98 8.26
C GLY A 502 11.27 7.25 7.20
N LEU A 503 11.98 6.19 7.57
CA LEU A 503 12.84 5.43 6.66
C LEU A 503 12.30 3.99 6.46
N PRO A 504 12.29 3.45 5.23
CA PRO A 504 12.07 2.03 4.97
C PRO A 504 13.27 1.19 5.44
N LEU A 505 13.05 0.40 6.48
CA LEU A 505 14.07 -0.42 7.16
C LEU A 505 13.80 -1.92 6.99
N ALA A 506 14.87 -2.69 6.87
CA ALA A 506 14.90 -4.14 6.92
C ALA A 506 16.00 -4.60 7.89
N PHE A 507 15.88 -5.83 8.38
CA PHE A 507 16.81 -6.40 9.35
C PHE A 507 17.49 -7.67 8.83
N GLN A 508 18.74 -7.89 9.23
CA GLN A 508 19.43 -9.16 9.07
C GLN A 508 19.89 -9.67 10.44
N ALA A 509 19.57 -10.91 10.78
CA ALA A 509 20.10 -11.58 11.96
C ALA A 509 21.51 -12.06 11.65
N LEU A 510 22.49 -11.64 12.46
CA LEU A 510 23.91 -11.94 12.27
C LEU A 510 24.42 -12.94 13.31
N ASP A 511 25.23 -13.90 12.88
CA ASP A 511 25.95 -14.81 13.77
C ASP A 511 27.16 -14.14 14.46
N GLU A 512 27.96 -14.92 15.19
CA GLU A 512 29.17 -14.44 15.86
C GLU A 512 30.32 -14.06 14.90
N LEU A 513 30.20 -14.38 13.61
CA LEU A 513 31.14 -14.03 12.54
C LEU A 513 30.62 -12.85 11.70
N ASP A 514 29.58 -12.15 12.16
CA ASP A 514 28.88 -11.08 11.45
C ASP A 514 28.27 -11.49 10.09
N GLN A 515 28.06 -12.80 9.88
CA GLN A 515 27.42 -13.35 8.68
C GLN A 515 25.89 -13.33 8.83
N ALA A 516 25.19 -12.95 7.75
CA ALA A 516 23.73 -12.91 7.76
C ALA A 516 23.16 -14.33 7.71
N VAL A 517 22.51 -14.76 8.80
CA VAL A 517 21.84 -16.06 8.93
C VAL A 517 20.43 -15.99 8.33
N GLN A 518 19.72 -14.89 8.60
CA GLN A 518 18.39 -14.64 8.06
C GLN A 518 18.25 -13.17 7.67
N THR A 519 17.55 -12.91 6.57
CA THR A 519 17.25 -11.56 6.09
C THR A 519 15.74 -11.37 6.03
N MET A 520 15.26 -10.26 6.60
CA MET A 520 13.90 -9.78 6.40
C MET A 520 13.71 -9.43 4.91
N ARG A 521 12.90 -10.22 4.20
CA ARG A 521 12.58 -9.99 2.78
C ARG A 521 11.32 -9.14 2.68
N SER A 522 11.35 -7.96 3.28
CA SER A 522 10.26 -6.99 3.40
C SER A 522 10.85 -5.69 3.94
N ILE A 523 10.03 -4.66 4.13
CA ILE A 523 10.41 -3.47 4.88
C ILE A 523 9.36 -3.12 5.94
N THR A 524 9.85 -2.54 7.03
CA THR A 524 9.06 -1.85 8.04
C THR A 524 9.54 -0.40 8.15
N TYR A 525 8.84 0.43 8.90
CA TYR A 525 9.23 1.80 9.19
C TYR A 525 8.58 2.25 10.49
N LEU A 526 9.02 3.41 11.01
CA LEU A 526 8.49 4.03 12.22
C LEU A 526 7.94 5.42 11.91
N GLN A 527 6.86 5.79 12.56
CA GLN A 527 6.51 7.19 12.81
C GLN A 527 7.42 7.77 13.91
N PRO A 528 7.63 9.09 13.95
CA PRO A 528 8.36 9.74 15.04
C PRO A 528 7.71 9.44 16.41
N GLY A 529 8.52 8.96 17.36
CA GLY A 529 8.08 8.56 18.70
C GLY A 529 7.39 7.20 18.76
N GLU A 530 7.30 6.45 17.67
CA GLU A 530 6.65 5.14 17.68
C GLU A 530 7.51 4.09 18.39
N VAL A 531 6.86 3.21 19.15
CA VAL A 531 7.46 1.99 19.71
C VAL A 531 6.79 0.79 19.05
N VAL A 532 7.58 -0.03 18.34
CA VAL A 532 7.11 -1.23 17.66
C VAL A 532 7.73 -2.46 18.28
N SER A 533 6.89 -3.44 18.62
CA SER A 533 7.33 -4.76 19.06
C SER A 533 7.03 -5.87 18.04
N CYS A 534 7.93 -6.85 17.94
CA CYS A 534 7.67 -8.15 17.32
C CYS A 534 8.10 -9.28 18.28
N VAL A 535 7.41 -10.42 18.20
CA VAL A 535 7.74 -11.57 19.03
C VAL A 535 9.01 -12.23 18.50
N GLY A 536 9.14 -12.31 17.18
CA GLY A 536 10.24 -13.02 16.54
C GLY A 536 10.59 -12.49 15.15
N CYS A 537 11.39 -13.28 14.42
CA CYS A 537 11.80 -12.96 13.05
C CYS A 537 10.88 -13.65 12.04
N HIS A 538 9.79 -12.98 11.64
CA HIS A 538 8.70 -13.56 10.84
C HIS A 538 7.93 -14.65 11.57
N GLU A 539 7.73 -14.53 12.88
CA GLU A 539 6.95 -15.46 13.68
C GLU A 539 5.55 -15.72 13.08
N PRO A 540 4.99 -16.93 13.26
CA PRO A 540 3.58 -17.18 12.97
C PRO A 540 2.69 -16.24 13.79
N ARG A 541 1.78 -15.54 13.11
CA ARG A 541 0.87 -14.54 13.71
C ARG A 541 -0.53 -15.09 14.01
N ASP A 542 -0.73 -16.37 13.75
CA ASP A 542 -1.95 -17.13 14.05
C ASP A 542 -1.98 -17.62 15.51
N ARG A 543 -0.93 -17.35 16.29
CA ARG A 543 -0.80 -17.76 17.68
C ARG A 543 -0.46 -16.56 18.55
N ALA A 544 -1.02 -16.53 19.75
CA ALA A 544 -0.55 -15.63 20.78
C ALA A 544 0.95 -15.90 21.03
N PRO A 545 1.75 -14.87 21.39
CA PRO A 545 3.09 -15.09 21.86
C PRO A 545 3.02 -16.14 22.97
N GLU A 546 3.76 -17.24 22.84
CA GLU A 546 3.96 -18.12 24.00
C GLU A 546 4.49 -17.24 25.13
N ALA A 547 4.00 -17.45 26.34
CA ALA A 547 4.57 -16.84 27.53
C ALA A 547 5.99 -17.41 27.71
N ALA A 548 6.93 -16.95 26.87
CA ALA A 548 8.27 -17.48 26.76
C ALA A 548 9.04 -16.99 28.00
N SER A 549 9.01 -17.85 29.02
CA SER A 549 9.54 -17.70 30.37
C SER A 549 8.82 -16.65 31.23
N ALA A 550 8.59 -16.98 32.51
CA ALA A 550 8.14 -16.04 33.54
C ALA A 550 9.15 -14.91 33.83
N ARG A 551 10.10 -14.63 32.92
CA ARG A 551 11.21 -13.70 33.09
C ARG A 551 11.16 -12.64 31.99
N MET A 552 11.29 -11.39 32.41
CA MET A 552 11.39 -10.24 31.52
C MET A 552 12.62 -10.39 30.59
N PRO A 553 12.44 -10.23 29.25
CA PRO A 553 13.53 -10.24 28.28
C PRO A 553 14.70 -9.35 28.70
N LEU A 554 15.93 -9.82 28.48
CA LEU A 554 17.16 -9.13 28.89
C LEU A 554 17.25 -7.72 28.28
N ALA A 555 16.80 -7.56 27.03
CA ALA A 555 16.87 -6.27 26.34
C ALA A 555 16.00 -5.19 27.01
N LEU A 556 14.92 -5.57 27.71
CA LEU A 556 14.05 -4.65 28.45
C LEU A 556 14.60 -4.25 29.82
N ARG A 557 15.75 -4.80 30.25
CA ARG A 557 16.43 -4.46 31.52
C ARG A 557 17.40 -3.30 31.39
N ARG A 558 17.56 -2.76 30.19
CA ARG A 558 18.47 -1.65 29.87
C ARG A 558 17.78 -0.68 28.94
N GLU A 559 18.40 0.49 28.77
CA GLU A 559 17.98 1.45 27.77
C GLU A 559 18.10 0.88 26.34
N PRO A 560 17.27 1.38 25.39
CA PRO A 560 17.41 1.05 23.98
C PRO A 560 18.83 1.34 23.47
N SER A 561 19.41 0.36 22.77
CA SER A 561 20.72 0.52 22.15
C SER A 561 20.68 1.52 21.00
N ARG A 562 21.77 2.24 20.80
CA ARG A 562 21.98 3.05 19.59
C ARG A 562 22.61 2.20 18.49
N ILE A 563 22.28 2.51 17.23
CA ILE A 563 22.89 1.86 16.08
C ILE A 563 24.39 2.17 16.07
N GLN A 564 25.23 1.13 16.12
CA GLN A 564 26.68 1.23 15.97
C GLN A 564 27.01 1.27 14.47
N PRO A 565 27.61 2.36 13.96
CA PRO A 565 27.91 2.48 12.53
C PRO A 565 28.79 1.33 12.02
N GLY A 566 28.54 0.92 10.78
CA GLY A 566 29.41 -0.01 10.06
C GLY A 566 30.70 0.66 9.54
N PRO A 567 31.62 -0.12 8.96
CA PRO A 567 32.82 0.42 8.32
C PRO A 567 32.48 1.32 7.11
N ASP A 568 33.47 2.08 6.66
CA ASP A 568 33.36 2.90 5.44
C ASP A 568 32.90 2.04 4.25
N GLY A 569 32.00 2.58 3.43
CA GLY A 569 31.32 1.82 2.38
C GLY A 569 30.06 1.08 2.84
N SER A 570 29.69 1.14 4.13
CA SER A 570 28.38 0.63 4.60
C SER A 570 27.22 1.58 4.27
N LYS A 571 27.47 2.90 4.24
CA LYS A 571 26.46 3.95 4.08
C LYS A 571 26.94 5.08 3.15
N PRO A 572 26.58 5.08 1.85
CA PRO A 572 25.80 4.06 1.15
C PRO A 572 26.57 2.76 0.97
N PHE A 573 25.86 1.65 0.72
CA PHE A 573 26.50 0.35 0.51
C PHE A 573 27.38 0.38 -0.76
N SER A 574 28.66 0.04 -0.62
CA SER A 574 29.65 0.04 -1.69
C SER A 574 30.50 -1.22 -1.61
N TYR A 575 30.25 -2.16 -2.52
CA TYR A 575 31.01 -3.40 -2.59
C TYR A 575 32.53 -3.16 -2.76
N PRO A 576 33.01 -2.26 -3.66
CA PRO A 576 34.45 -2.02 -3.82
C PRO A 576 35.18 -1.41 -2.62
N LEU A 577 34.45 -0.81 -1.66
CA LEU A 577 35.06 -0.28 -0.43
C LEU A 577 35.08 -1.32 0.70
N LEU A 578 34.19 -2.30 0.64
CA LEU A 578 34.01 -3.30 1.69
C LEU A 578 34.78 -4.61 1.44
N VAL A 579 35.24 -4.84 0.20
CA VAL A 579 35.90 -6.09 -0.24
C VAL A 579 37.28 -5.82 -0.80
#